data_AF-A0A2I1HGG3-F1
#
_entry.id   AF-A0A2I1HGG3-F1
#
_cell.length_a   1.000
_cell.length_b   1.000
_cell.length_c   1.000
_cell.angle_alpha   90.00
_cell.angle_beta   90.00
_cell.angle_gamma   90.00
#
_symmetry.space_group_name_H-M   'P 1'
#
loop_
_entity.id
_entity.type
_entity.pdbx_description
1 polymer ?
#
loop_
_entity_poly.entity_id
_entity_poly.type
_entity_poly.pdbx_seq_one_letter_code
_entity_poly.pdbx_strand_id
1 'polypeptide(L)'
;KDIEKESKIILKQQNFDNTKIRYIELEIGDEIVGIDLSEVNLDFTRVRQDAVVCACDEALISRDGYRHLAAISPNLEREYQISNRRNEISKYMETIIPIYNCKIELDNIQNNSNNSSNSSNNNSVNPNFSLTNDQNGFCSYRSIKDLLNTLIPIWKKKSILNIGDNIKLKFGGDGHIVTNKYSHVMFTMCLLNEGDEVLKPEKQYCILLYIGKEQYERLSIAVSKFRNELDSLKNIGFIDQDNITWNVKFYFSGDWKFMALVKGIKSGKFKIFL
;
A
#
# COMPACT_ATOMS: atom_id res chain seq x y z
N LYS A 1 -31.46 -22.30 31.17
CA LYS A 1 -31.46 -21.13 32.07
C LYS A 1 -30.24 -20.30 31.72
N ASP A 2 -30.40 -18.99 31.62
CA ASP A 2 -29.42 -18.07 31.05
C ASP A 2 -28.20 -17.91 31.99
N ILE A 3 -27.02 -18.38 31.55
CA ILE A 3 -25.78 -18.39 32.35
C ILE A 3 -25.41 -16.98 32.81
N GLU A 4 -25.70 -15.97 31.99
CA GLU A 4 -25.43 -14.56 32.30
C GLU A 4 -26.29 -14.06 33.47
N LYS A 5 -27.54 -14.52 33.56
CA LYS A 5 -28.46 -14.11 34.62
C LYS A 5 -28.11 -14.75 35.96
N GLU A 6 -27.77 -16.04 35.97
CA GLU A 6 -27.39 -16.76 37.18
C GLU A 6 -26.02 -16.31 37.70
N SER A 7 -25.05 -16.06 36.81
CA SER A 7 -23.72 -15.55 37.22
C SER A 7 -23.78 -14.18 37.89
N LYS A 8 -24.60 -13.25 37.38
CA LYS A 8 -24.85 -11.94 38.02
C LYS A 8 -25.41 -12.07 39.43
N ILE A 9 -26.29 -13.05 39.68
CA ILE A 9 -26.86 -13.31 41.00
C ILE A 9 -25.79 -13.81 41.97
N ILE A 10 -24.97 -14.78 41.54
CA ILE A 10 -23.90 -15.37 42.37
C ILE A 10 -22.83 -14.33 42.70
N LEU A 11 -22.38 -13.54 41.72
CA LEU A 11 -21.37 -12.49 41.94
C LEU A 11 -21.86 -11.42 42.91
N LYS A 12 -23.14 -11.03 42.80
CA LYS A 12 -23.77 -10.08 43.73
C LYS A 12 -23.90 -10.62 45.15
N GLN A 13 -24.16 -11.92 45.31
CA GLN A 13 -24.17 -12.59 46.63
C GLN A 13 -22.78 -12.60 47.29
N GLN A 14 -21.71 -12.49 46.50
CA GLN A 14 -20.32 -12.43 46.96
C GLN A 14 -19.78 -11.00 47.09
N ASN A 15 -20.66 -9.98 47.13
CA ASN A 15 -20.32 -8.55 47.20
C ASN A 15 -19.49 -8.00 46.01
N PHE A 16 -19.50 -8.68 44.87
CA PHE A 16 -18.90 -8.15 43.64
C PHE A 16 -19.94 -7.35 42.84
N ASP A 17 -20.14 -6.09 43.22
CA ASP A 17 -21.03 -5.18 42.49
C ASP A 17 -20.44 -4.73 41.15
N ASN A 18 -21.32 -4.59 40.14
CA ASN A 18 -20.97 -4.15 38.78
C ASN A 18 -19.92 -5.04 38.06
N THR A 19 -19.89 -6.33 38.36
CA THR A 19 -18.98 -7.31 37.74
C THR A 19 -19.68 -8.16 36.68
N LYS A 20 -18.94 -8.54 35.63
CA LYS A 20 -19.40 -9.46 34.59
C LYS A 20 -18.32 -10.50 34.29
N ILE A 21 -18.74 -11.74 34.05
CA ILE A 21 -17.85 -12.81 33.59
C ILE A 21 -17.46 -12.48 32.14
N ARG A 22 -16.16 -12.32 31.88
CA ARG A 22 -15.64 -12.07 30.52
C ARG A 22 -15.20 -13.34 29.81
N TYR A 23 -14.66 -14.30 30.53
CA TYR A 23 -14.11 -15.52 29.96
C TYR A 23 -14.32 -16.68 30.94
N ILE A 24 -14.68 -17.85 30.42
CA ILE A 24 -14.78 -19.10 31.17
C ILE A 24 -13.86 -20.10 30.50
N GLU A 25 -12.92 -20.65 31.24
CA GLU A 25 -12.08 -21.77 30.81
C GLU A 25 -12.64 -23.07 31.41
N LEU A 26 -12.81 -24.10 30.59
CA LEU A 26 -13.34 -25.40 30.97
C LEU A 26 -12.34 -26.48 30.56
N GLU A 27 -11.96 -27.35 31.48
CA GLU A 27 -11.20 -28.55 31.16
C GLU A 27 -12.18 -29.73 30.98
N ILE A 28 -12.15 -30.34 29.79
CA ILE A 28 -13.01 -31.47 29.42
C ILE A 28 -12.10 -32.62 28.98
N GLY A 29 -11.82 -33.55 29.91
CA GLY A 29 -10.78 -34.55 29.68
C GLY A 29 -9.39 -33.90 29.66
N ASP A 30 -8.59 -34.18 28.64
CA ASP A 30 -7.28 -33.54 28.42
C ASP A 30 -7.36 -32.28 27.53
N GLU A 31 -8.58 -31.83 27.17
CA GLU A 31 -8.78 -30.65 26.33
C GLU A 31 -9.27 -29.45 27.14
N ILE A 32 -8.74 -28.26 26.82
CA ILE A 32 -9.15 -26.99 27.41
C ILE A 32 -10.02 -26.22 26.41
N VAL A 33 -11.24 -25.88 26.83
CA VAL A 33 -12.25 -25.14 26.06
C VAL A 33 -12.52 -23.79 26.72
N GLY A 34 -12.28 -22.71 25.98
CA GLY A 34 -12.57 -21.34 26.41
C GLY A 34 -13.86 -20.79 25.81
N ILE A 35 -14.70 -20.15 26.64
CA ILE A 35 -15.91 -19.44 26.25
C ILE A 35 -15.73 -17.95 26.58
N ASP A 36 -15.63 -17.10 25.56
CA ASP A 36 -15.62 -15.64 25.72
C ASP A 36 -17.06 -15.12 25.77
N LEU A 37 -17.39 -14.44 26.88
CA LEU A 37 -18.70 -13.86 27.18
C LEU A 37 -18.66 -12.32 27.17
N SER A 38 -17.56 -11.73 26.71
CA SER A 38 -17.43 -10.28 26.58
C SER A 38 -18.47 -9.74 25.58
N GLU A 39 -19.28 -8.75 25.98
CA GLU A 39 -20.02 -7.94 25.01
C GLU A 39 -19.03 -7.39 23.98
N VAL A 40 -19.18 -7.83 22.74
CA VAL A 40 -18.30 -7.44 21.64
C VAL A 40 -18.62 -5.99 21.29
N ASN A 41 -17.88 -5.06 21.90
CA ASN A 41 -17.79 -3.73 21.34
C ASN A 41 -17.04 -3.88 19.99
N LEU A 42 -17.79 -3.84 18.90
CA LEU A 42 -17.28 -4.06 17.55
C LEU A 42 -16.16 -3.07 17.20
N ASP A 43 -16.24 -1.84 17.69
CA ASP A 43 -15.21 -0.82 17.47
C ASP A 43 -13.92 -1.19 18.22
N PHE A 44 -14.03 -1.64 19.47
CA PHE A 44 -12.87 -2.09 20.25
C PHE A 44 -12.23 -3.34 19.64
N THR A 45 -13.04 -4.26 19.13
CA THR A 45 -12.58 -5.49 18.48
C THR A 45 -11.82 -5.16 17.19
N ARG A 46 -12.34 -4.25 16.37
CA ARG A 46 -11.64 -3.78 15.17
C ARG A 46 -10.32 -3.12 15.47
N VAL A 47 -10.27 -2.23 16.47
CA VAL A 47 -9.01 -1.58 16.89
C VAL A 47 -7.98 -2.62 17.32
N ARG A 48 -8.40 -3.66 18.04
CA ARG A 48 -7.52 -4.76 18.47
C ARG A 48 -7.03 -5.59 17.29
N GLN A 49 -7.92 -5.94 16.35
CA GLN A 49 -7.54 -6.63 15.12
C GLN A 49 -6.56 -5.82 14.27
N ASP A 50 -6.81 -4.51 14.12
CA ASP A 50 -5.92 -3.59 13.39
C ASP A 50 -4.53 -3.54 14.01
N ALA A 51 -4.46 -3.49 15.35
CA ALA A 51 -3.18 -3.54 16.06
C ALA A 51 -2.44 -4.86 15.85
N VAL A 52 -3.15 -6.00 15.85
CA VAL A 52 -2.55 -7.32 15.58
C VAL A 52 -2.07 -7.43 14.14
N VAL A 53 -2.87 -7.01 13.15
CA VAL A 53 -2.47 -6.97 11.74
C VAL A 53 -1.20 -6.12 11.59
N CYS A 54 -1.18 -4.93 12.19
CA CYS A 54 -0.03 -4.03 12.16
C CYS A 54 1.21 -4.68 12.77
N ALA A 55 1.10 -5.27 13.97
CA ALA A 55 2.23 -5.93 14.64
C ALA A 55 2.76 -7.12 13.84
N CYS A 56 1.88 -7.91 13.22
CA CYS A 56 2.30 -9.00 12.34
C CYS A 56 3.08 -8.48 11.13
N ASP A 57 2.66 -7.36 10.54
CA ASP A 57 3.29 -6.79 9.35
C ASP A 57 4.63 -6.13 9.67
N GLU A 58 4.71 -5.39 10.77
CA GLU A 58 5.97 -4.75 11.22
C GLU A 58 7.00 -5.79 11.69
N ALA A 59 6.57 -6.83 12.40
CA ALA A 59 7.45 -7.89 12.89
C ALA A 59 7.64 -9.05 11.89
N LEU A 60 7.07 -8.95 10.68
CA LEU A 60 7.14 -9.98 9.63
C LEU A 60 6.69 -11.37 10.11
N ILE A 61 5.68 -11.42 10.98
CA ILE A 61 5.11 -12.67 11.49
C ILE A 61 4.29 -13.33 10.38
N SER A 62 4.70 -14.54 9.99
CA SER A 62 3.96 -15.31 8.99
C SER A 62 2.58 -15.71 9.49
N ARG A 63 1.66 -15.94 8.56
CA ARG A 63 0.30 -16.42 8.86
C ARG A 63 0.32 -17.69 9.74
N ASP A 64 1.16 -18.66 9.38
CA ASP A 64 1.31 -19.90 10.16
C ASP A 64 1.97 -19.64 11.52
N GLY A 65 2.94 -18.71 11.58
CA GLY A 65 3.56 -18.29 12.84
C GLY A 65 2.54 -17.70 13.82
N TYR A 66 1.71 -16.77 13.34
CA TYR A 66 0.62 -16.21 14.13
C TYR A 66 -0.42 -17.28 14.51
N ARG A 67 -0.75 -18.22 13.61
CA ARG A 67 -1.66 -19.33 13.91
C ARG A 67 -1.17 -20.16 15.10
N HIS A 68 0.12 -20.49 15.16
CA HIS A 68 0.69 -21.22 16.30
C HIS A 68 0.66 -20.40 17.59
N LEU A 69 0.98 -19.10 17.53
CA LEU A 69 0.89 -18.20 18.69
C LEU A 69 -0.53 -18.09 19.23
N ALA A 70 -1.51 -17.90 18.34
CA ALA A 70 -2.91 -17.82 18.71
C ALA A 70 -3.49 -19.17 19.17
N ALA A 71 -2.85 -20.30 18.83
CA ALA A 71 -3.27 -21.63 19.31
C ALA A 71 -2.98 -21.80 20.81
N ILE A 72 -1.80 -21.35 21.26
CA ILE A 72 -1.33 -21.49 22.65
C ILE A 72 -1.85 -20.40 23.59
N SER A 73 -2.24 -19.24 23.07
CA SER A 73 -2.74 -18.12 23.88
C SER A 73 -4.22 -17.89 23.61
N PRO A 74 -5.13 -18.32 24.50
CA PRO A 74 -6.57 -18.18 24.30
C PRO A 74 -7.01 -16.71 24.27
N ASN A 75 -6.19 -15.82 24.84
CA ASN A 75 -6.43 -14.38 24.84
C ASN A 75 -6.13 -13.72 23.49
N LEU A 76 -5.54 -14.40 22.50
CA LEU A 76 -5.31 -13.87 21.17
C LEU A 76 -6.46 -14.21 20.23
N GLU A 77 -6.74 -13.31 19.30
CA GLU A 77 -7.74 -13.60 18.26
C GLU A 77 -7.21 -14.66 17.31
N ARG A 78 -8.10 -15.58 16.93
CA ARG A 78 -7.74 -16.68 16.04
C ARG A 78 -7.37 -16.14 14.66
N GLU A 79 -6.43 -16.84 14.03
CA GLU A 79 -5.81 -16.43 12.76
C GLU A 79 -6.83 -16.05 11.68
N TYR A 80 -7.91 -16.82 11.52
CA TYR A 80 -8.91 -16.55 10.48
C TYR A 80 -9.60 -15.18 10.63
N GLN A 81 -9.77 -14.68 11.87
CA GLN A 81 -10.33 -13.34 12.12
C GLN A 81 -9.36 -12.25 11.67
N ILE A 82 -8.07 -12.42 11.99
CA ILE A 82 -7.00 -11.51 11.57
C ILE A 82 -6.86 -11.52 10.05
N SER A 83 -6.93 -12.69 9.40
CA SER A 83 -6.92 -12.79 7.95
C SER A 83 -8.13 -12.11 7.31
N ASN A 84 -9.33 -12.28 7.88
CA ASN A 84 -10.53 -11.59 7.40
C ASN A 84 -10.37 -10.07 7.52
N ARG A 85 -9.90 -9.58 8.67
CA ARG A 85 -9.63 -8.16 8.85
C ARG A 85 -8.61 -7.62 7.85
N ARG A 86 -7.54 -8.38 7.59
CA ARG A 86 -6.53 -8.03 6.59
C ARG A 86 -7.15 -7.88 5.19
N ASN A 87 -8.03 -8.80 4.80
CA ASN A 87 -8.75 -8.72 3.52
C ASN A 87 -9.68 -7.50 3.46
N GLU A 88 -10.35 -7.13 4.56
CA GLU A 88 -11.15 -5.90 4.62
C GLU A 88 -10.29 -4.64 4.45
N ILE A 89 -9.13 -4.58 5.14
CA ILE A 89 -8.17 -3.49 4.98
C ILE A 89 -7.69 -3.41 3.53
N SER A 90 -7.33 -4.54 2.91
CA SER A 90 -6.91 -4.57 1.51
C SER A 90 -7.98 -4.02 0.57
N LYS A 91 -9.25 -4.42 0.74
CA LYS A 91 -10.38 -3.89 -0.04
C LYS A 91 -10.57 -2.38 0.17
N TYR A 92 -10.42 -1.91 1.40
CA TYR A 92 -10.48 -0.47 1.69
C TYR A 92 -9.30 0.30 1.07
N MET A 93 -8.10 -0.28 1.07
CA MET A 93 -6.93 0.33 0.43
C MET A 93 -7.07 0.36 -1.10
N GLU A 94 -7.72 -0.64 -1.70
CA GLU A 94 -8.03 -0.66 -3.13
C GLU A 94 -8.98 0.48 -3.55
N THR A 95 -9.86 0.95 -2.66
CA THR A 95 -10.74 2.09 -2.98
C THR A 95 -10.05 3.45 -2.83
N ILE A 96 -9.11 3.59 -1.89
CA ILE A 96 -8.43 4.87 -1.62
C ILE A 96 -7.20 5.06 -2.49
N ILE A 97 -6.37 4.03 -2.63
CA ILE A 97 -5.15 4.07 -3.45
C ILE A 97 -5.16 2.85 -4.37
N PRO A 98 -5.99 2.85 -5.42
CA PRO A 98 -6.06 1.74 -6.37
C PRO A 98 -4.71 1.48 -7.04
N ILE A 99 -4.45 0.19 -7.33
CA ILE A 99 -3.35 -0.22 -8.20
C ILE A 99 -3.92 -0.41 -9.60
N TYR A 100 -3.43 0.38 -10.54
CA TYR A 100 -3.81 0.29 -11.94
C TYR A 100 -2.84 -0.61 -12.68
N ASN A 101 -3.36 -1.60 -13.40
CA ASN A 101 -2.56 -2.45 -14.28
C ASN A 101 -2.51 -1.86 -15.68
N CYS A 102 -1.36 -1.99 -16.32
CA CYS A 102 -1.09 -1.51 -17.66
C CYS A 102 -0.17 -2.48 -18.42
N LYS A 103 -0.12 -2.30 -19.74
CA LYS A 103 0.81 -3.02 -20.61
C LYS A 103 1.65 -2.01 -21.39
N ILE A 104 2.95 -2.27 -21.44
CA ILE A 104 3.97 -1.53 -22.17
C ILE A 104 4.15 -2.24 -23.50
N GLU A 105 3.50 -1.72 -24.53
CA GLU A 105 3.67 -2.18 -25.90
C GLU A 105 4.61 -1.21 -26.60
N LEU A 106 5.71 -1.74 -27.14
CA LEU A 106 6.61 -0.96 -27.95
C LEU A 106 6.07 -1.00 -29.37
N ASP A 107 5.52 0.11 -29.87
CA ASP A 107 5.14 0.19 -31.27
C ASP A 107 6.40 -0.04 -32.10
N ASN A 108 6.41 -1.13 -32.88
CA ASN A 108 7.40 -1.30 -33.94
C ASN A 108 7.15 -0.14 -34.92
N ILE A 109 7.97 0.91 -34.85
CA ILE A 109 7.95 1.99 -35.83
C ILE A 109 8.45 1.43 -37.16
N GLN A 110 7.52 0.83 -37.90
CA GLN A 110 7.56 0.69 -39.35
C GLN A 110 6.14 0.98 -39.88
N ASN A 111 5.99 2.19 -40.41
CA ASN A 111 5.01 2.62 -41.42
C ASN A 111 3.52 2.50 -41.05
N ASN A 112 2.88 3.61 -40.66
CA ASN A 112 2.30 4.57 -41.62
C ASN A 112 1.51 5.67 -40.92
N SER A 113 1.45 6.80 -41.63
CA SER A 113 0.70 8.02 -41.38
C SER A 113 -0.74 7.84 -40.90
N ASN A 114 -1.14 8.80 -40.05
CA ASN A 114 -2.51 9.28 -39.82
C ASN A 114 -3.54 8.24 -39.38
N ASN A 115 -3.87 8.26 -38.09
CA ASN A 115 -5.22 8.63 -37.66
C ASN A 115 -5.23 8.90 -36.16
N SER A 116 -5.68 10.10 -35.80
CA SER A 116 -6.20 10.40 -34.47
C SER A 116 -7.31 9.40 -34.14
N SER A 117 -7.13 8.60 -33.09
CA SER A 117 -8.25 7.92 -32.46
C SER A 117 -8.02 7.87 -30.96
N ASN A 118 -8.98 8.44 -30.23
CA ASN A 118 -9.12 8.37 -28.80
C ASN A 118 -9.00 6.89 -28.35
N SER A 119 -7.96 6.57 -27.58
CA SER A 119 -7.89 5.29 -26.89
C SER A 119 -8.66 5.41 -25.59
N SER A 120 -9.85 4.82 -25.61
CA SER A 120 -10.74 4.60 -24.48
C SER A 120 -10.03 3.86 -23.35
N ASN A 121 -10.15 4.41 -22.13
CA ASN A 121 -9.78 3.79 -20.87
C ASN A 121 -10.60 2.50 -20.66
N ASN A 122 -10.06 1.35 -21.08
CA ASN A 122 -10.60 0.06 -20.70
C ASN A 122 -9.93 -0.41 -19.39
N ASN A 123 -10.40 0.14 -18.27
CA ASN A 123 -10.13 -0.41 -16.94
C ASN A 123 -11.05 -1.61 -16.69
N SER A 124 -10.71 -2.78 -17.24
CA SER A 124 -11.33 -4.04 -16.82
C SER A 124 -10.44 -4.71 -15.78
N VAL A 125 -10.90 -4.67 -14.51
CA VAL A 125 -10.33 -5.45 -13.41
C VAL A 125 -10.60 -6.93 -13.68
N ASN A 126 -9.54 -7.71 -13.88
CA ASN A 126 -9.63 -9.17 -13.88
C ASN A 126 -8.61 -9.69 -12.84
N PRO A 127 -9.05 -10.31 -11.73
CA PRO A 127 -8.15 -10.75 -10.65
C PRO A 127 -7.47 -12.10 -10.95
N ASN A 128 -7.75 -12.73 -12.10
CA ASN A 128 -7.18 -14.02 -12.44
C ASN A 128 -5.90 -13.86 -13.27
N PHE A 129 -4.78 -13.65 -12.55
CA PHE A 129 -3.43 -13.64 -13.09
C PHE A 129 -3.04 -15.05 -13.58
N SER A 130 -3.35 -15.36 -14.83
CA SER A 130 -2.79 -16.54 -15.50
C SER A 130 -1.34 -16.23 -15.89
N LEU A 131 -0.39 -16.88 -15.22
CA LEU A 131 1.03 -16.84 -15.56
C LEU A 131 1.25 -17.53 -16.92
N THR A 132 1.06 -16.80 -18.01
CA THR A 132 1.63 -17.18 -19.30
C THR A 132 3.08 -16.72 -19.39
N ASN A 133 3.90 -17.49 -20.12
CA ASN A 133 5.36 -17.38 -20.17
C ASN A 133 5.92 -16.11 -20.83
N ASP A 134 5.11 -15.07 -21.07
CA ASP A 134 5.57 -13.76 -21.58
C ASP A 134 4.98 -12.62 -20.75
N GLN A 135 5.43 -12.52 -19.50
CA GLN A 135 5.08 -11.42 -18.59
C GLN A 135 5.79 -10.09 -18.95
N ASN A 136 6.64 -10.09 -19.96
CA ASN A 136 7.42 -8.93 -20.33
C ASN A 136 6.51 -7.81 -20.88
N GLY A 137 6.57 -6.65 -20.24
CA GLY A 137 5.78 -5.47 -20.58
C GLY A 137 4.57 -5.23 -19.68
N PHE A 138 4.22 -6.12 -18.74
CA PHE A 138 3.20 -5.78 -17.74
C PHE A 138 3.73 -4.72 -16.77
N CYS A 139 2.87 -3.77 -16.42
CA CYS A 139 3.14 -2.73 -15.45
C CYS A 139 1.98 -2.54 -14.49
N SER A 140 2.27 -2.08 -13.29
CA SER A 140 1.30 -1.66 -12.29
C SER A 140 1.74 -0.31 -11.75
N TYR A 141 0.82 0.63 -11.62
CA TYR A 141 1.10 1.97 -11.11
C TYR A 141 0.02 2.45 -10.14
N ARG A 142 0.35 3.48 -9.35
CA ARG A 142 -0.57 4.17 -8.44
C ARG A 142 -0.64 5.65 -8.80
N SER A 143 -1.78 6.28 -8.55
CA SER A 143 -1.90 7.73 -8.64
C SER A 143 -1.06 8.39 -7.55
N ILE A 144 -0.28 9.40 -7.94
CA ILE A 144 0.49 10.20 -6.99
C ILE A 144 -0.48 11.08 -6.20
N LYS A 145 -1.56 11.56 -6.83
CA LYS A 145 -2.58 12.37 -6.15
C LYS A 145 -3.33 11.57 -5.07
N ASP A 146 -3.74 10.34 -5.36
CA ASP A 146 -4.42 9.47 -4.37
C ASP A 146 -3.49 9.15 -3.19
N LEU A 147 -2.21 8.92 -3.48
CA LEU A 147 -1.19 8.73 -2.46
C LEU A 147 -1.02 10.00 -1.59
N LEU A 148 -0.92 11.18 -2.20
CA LEU A 148 -0.82 12.45 -1.46
C LEU A 148 -2.07 12.74 -0.62
N ASN A 149 -3.27 12.49 -1.15
CA ASN A 149 -4.54 12.61 -0.41
C ASN A 149 -4.53 11.78 0.87
N THR A 150 -3.91 10.60 0.83
CA THR A 150 -3.82 9.71 1.99
C THR A 150 -2.71 10.13 2.95
N LEU A 151 -1.56 10.58 2.45
CA LEU A 151 -0.37 10.85 3.26
C LEU A 151 -0.34 12.23 3.89
N ILE A 152 -0.88 13.27 3.25
CA ILE A 152 -0.85 14.65 3.78
C ILE A 152 -1.51 14.76 5.16
N PRO A 153 -2.69 14.18 5.43
CA PRO A 153 -3.27 14.18 6.78
C PRO A 153 -2.35 13.55 7.83
N ILE A 154 -1.63 12.49 7.47
CA ILE A 154 -0.67 11.81 8.35
C ILE A 154 0.51 12.72 8.65
N TRP A 155 1.06 13.38 7.63
CA TRP A 155 2.18 14.31 7.78
C TRP A 155 1.82 15.57 8.56
N LYS A 156 0.61 16.12 8.38
CA LYS A 156 0.07 17.20 9.21
C LYS A 156 -0.02 16.79 10.68
N LYS A 157 -0.61 15.62 10.96
CA LYS A 157 -0.77 15.10 12.33
C LYS A 157 0.56 14.88 13.04
N LYS A 158 1.60 14.49 12.29
CA LYS A 158 2.97 14.31 12.81
C LYS A 158 3.80 15.59 12.82
N SER A 159 3.22 16.74 12.44
CA SER A 159 3.91 18.04 12.31
C SER A 159 5.13 18.01 11.37
N ILE A 160 5.12 17.11 10.39
CA ILE A 160 6.14 17.00 9.32
C ILE A 160 5.90 18.06 8.25
N LEU A 161 4.62 18.39 8.01
CA LEU A 161 4.20 19.46 7.11
C LEU A 161 3.31 20.45 7.88
N ASN A 162 3.66 21.73 7.80
CA ASN A 162 2.87 22.84 8.30
C ASN A 162 2.27 23.65 7.15
N ILE A 163 1.22 24.40 7.43
CA ILE A 163 0.57 25.25 6.42
C ILE A 163 1.60 26.27 5.90
N GLY A 164 1.75 26.34 4.57
CA GLY A 164 2.74 27.18 3.90
C GLY A 164 4.04 26.47 3.53
N ASP A 165 4.26 25.23 4.01
CA ASP A 165 5.41 24.43 3.59
C ASP A 165 5.29 23.98 2.12
N ASN A 166 6.46 23.74 1.51
CA ASN A 166 6.52 23.06 0.22
C ASN A 166 6.60 21.54 0.45
N ILE A 167 5.83 20.77 -0.32
CA ILE A 167 5.96 19.32 -0.38
C ILE A 167 7.16 18.99 -1.27
N LYS A 168 8.22 18.42 -0.69
CA LYS A 168 9.43 18.04 -1.43
C LYS A 168 9.39 16.55 -1.76
N LEU A 169 8.96 16.21 -2.97
CA LEU A 169 8.88 14.82 -3.43
C LEU A 169 10.17 14.42 -4.13
N LYS A 170 10.80 13.35 -3.65
CA LYS A 170 11.94 12.72 -4.31
C LYS A 170 11.46 11.47 -5.05
N PHE A 171 11.75 11.41 -6.33
CA PHE A 171 11.54 10.26 -7.19
C PHE A 171 12.85 9.51 -7.41
N GLY A 172 12.78 8.20 -7.42
CA GLY A 172 13.90 7.36 -7.80
C GLY A 172 13.45 6.04 -8.39
N GLY A 173 14.36 5.34 -9.04
CA GLY A 173 14.06 4.04 -9.58
C GLY A 173 15.32 3.22 -9.77
N ASP A 174 15.10 1.92 -9.88
CA ASP A 174 16.16 0.94 -10.09
C ASP A 174 15.62 -0.28 -10.83
N GLY A 175 16.49 -0.91 -11.61
CA GLY A 175 16.24 -2.14 -12.33
C GLY A 175 16.91 -3.33 -11.65
N HIS A 176 16.15 -4.33 -11.25
CA HIS A 176 16.66 -5.56 -10.65
C HIS A 176 16.47 -6.77 -11.57
N ILE A 177 17.52 -7.55 -11.80
CA ILE A 177 17.44 -8.81 -12.54
C ILE A 177 16.93 -9.88 -11.58
N VAL A 178 15.69 -10.35 -11.78
CA VAL A 178 15.08 -11.37 -10.91
C VAL A 178 15.39 -12.78 -11.39
N THR A 179 15.42 -12.98 -12.70
CA THR A 179 15.86 -14.23 -13.33
C THR A 179 16.66 -13.92 -14.59
N ASN A 180 17.31 -14.93 -15.17
CA ASN A 180 17.96 -14.80 -16.48
C ASN A 180 16.98 -14.40 -17.61
N LYS A 181 15.66 -14.46 -17.37
CA LYS A 181 14.61 -14.17 -18.36
C LYS A 181 13.91 -12.82 -18.13
N TYR A 182 13.74 -12.40 -16.88
CA TYR A 182 13.00 -11.18 -16.56
C TYR A 182 13.73 -10.30 -15.54
N SER A 183 13.72 -9.01 -15.83
CA SER A 183 14.08 -7.95 -14.90
C SER A 183 12.80 -7.25 -14.44
N HIS A 184 12.83 -6.67 -13.25
CA HIS A 184 11.80 -5.75 -12.79
C HIS A 184 12.41 -4.37 -12.69
N VAL A 185 11.63 -3.35 -13.02
CA VAL A 185 12.02 -1.96 -12.82
C VAL A 185 10.99 -1.33 -11.91
N MET A 186 11.48 -0.76 -10.82
CA MET A 186 10.67 -0.12 -9.80
C MET A 186 10.92 1.38 -9.83
N PHE A 187 9.86 2.15 -9.70
CA PHE A 187 9.88 3.59 -9.53
C PHE A 187 9.16 3.96 -8.24
N THR A 188 9.84 4.75 -7.43
CA THR A 188 9.50 5.04 -6.04
C THR A 188 9.45 6.55 -5.83
N MET A 189 8.70 6.93 -4.81
CA MET A 189 8.56 8.30 -4.33
C MET A 189 8.73 8.33 -2.82
N CYS A 190 9.36 9.37 -2.28
CA CYS A 190 9.44 9.60 -0.84
C CYS A 190 9.33 11.10 -0.54
N LEU A 191 8.97 11.45 0.71
CA LEU A 191 8.85 12.82 1.17
C LEU A 191 10.15 13.29 1.83
N LEU A 192 10.86 14.23 1.21
CA LEU A 192 12.12 14.77 1.77
C LEU A 192 11.91 15.62 3.03
N ASN A 193 10.69 16.09 3.31
CA ASN A 193 10.39 16.81 4.55
C ASN A 193 10.55 15.91 5.80
N GLU A 194 10.56 14.58 5.65
CA GLU A 194 10.83 13.65 6.77
C GLU A 194 12.31 13.63 7.22
N GLY A 195 13.21 14.35 6.54
CA GLY A 195 14.63 14.38 6.91
C GLY A 195 15.30 13.02 6.74
N ASP A 196 16.12 12.60 7.70
CA ASP A 196 16.90 11.35 7.63
C ASP A 196 16.03 10.08 7.61
N GLU A 197 14.80 10.18 8.13
CA GLU A 197 13.82 9.08 8.14
C GLU A 197 13.41 8.64 6.74
N VAL A 198 13.60 9.51 5.73
CA VAL A 198 13.28 9.22 4.33
C VAL A 198 14.04 7.99 3.79
N LEU A 199 15.17 7.64 4.40
CA LEU A 199 15.97 6.48 4.01
C LEU A 199 15.35 5.14 4.44
N LYS A 200 14.37 5.14 5.34
CA LYS A 200 13.72 3.92 5.80
C LYS A 200 12.85 3.31 4.68
N PRO A 201 12.86 1.97 4.50
CA PRO A 201 12.08 1.32 3.45
C PRO A 201 10.59 1.63 3.49
N GLU A 202 10.00 1.76 4.69
CA GLU A 202 8.59 2.12 4.91
C GLU A 202 8.21 3.52 4.39
N LYS A 203 9.19 4.38 4.09
CA LYS A 203 9.00 5.73 3.55
C LYS A 203 9.21 5.81 2.04
N GLN A 204 9.56 4.69 1.41
CA GLN A 204 9.74 4.57 -0.04
C GLN A 204 8.47 4.00 -0.67
N TYR A 205 7.62 4.88 -1.17
CA TYR A 205 6.35 4.49 -1.78
C TYR A 205 6.55 4.06 -3.23
N CYS A 206 6.31 2.79 -3.54
CA CYS A 206 6.31 2.30 -4.91
C CYS A 206 5.12 2.88 -5.70
N ILE A 207 5.41 3.66 -6.74
CA ILE A 207 4.40 4.30 -7.60
C ILE A 207 4.27 3.63 -8.96
N LEU A 208 5.30 2.91 -9.41
CA LEU A 208 5.28 2.13 -10.65
C LEU A 208 6.21 0.93 -10.52
N LEU A 209 5.73 -0.22 -10.98
CA LEU A 209 6.49 -1.45 -11.12
C LEU A 209 6.21 -2.02 -12.51
N TYR A 210 7.24 -2.40 -13.27
CA TYR A 210 7.03 -3.13 -14.51
C TYR A 210 8.03 -4.26 -14.71
N ILE A 211 7.57 -5.30 -15.40
CA ILE A 211 8.35 -6.47 -15.77
C ILE A 211 9.01 -6.19 -17.11
N GLY A 212 10.33 -6.09 -17.13
CA GLY A 212 11.10 -5.85 -18.33
C GLY A 212 12.47 -5.24 -18.03
N LYS A 213 13.27 -5.09 -19.08
CA LYS A 213 14.56 -4.42 -18.99
C LYS A 213 14.38 -2.92 -18.75
N GLU A 214 15.30 -2.36 -17.96
CA GLU A 214 15.46 -0.93 -17.76
C GLU A 214 15.89 -0.25 -19.07
N GLN A 215 14.89 0.23 -19.81
CA GLN A 215 15.05 0.86 -21.12
C GLN A 215 14.24 2.15 -21.16
N TYR A 216 14.80 3.18 -21.81
CA TYR A 216 14.21 4.51 -21.92
C TYR A 216 12.78 4.45 -22.46
N GLU A 217 12.57 3.73 -23.56
CA GLU A 217 11.28 3.67 -24.24
C GLU A 217 10.19 3.08 -23.34
N ARG A 218 10.53 2.01 -22.63
CA ARG A 218 9.59 1.31 -21.74
C ARG A 218 9.26 2.15 -20.51
N LEU A 219 10.28 2.74 -19.90
CA LEU A 219 10.09 3.66 -18.78
C LEU A 219 9.25 4.87 -19.20
N SER A 220 9.44 5.37 -20.43
CA SER A 220 8.67 6.48 -20.98
C SER A 220 7.18 6.18 -21.09
N ILE A 221 6.86 5.03 -21.68
CA ILE A 221 5.48 4.56 -21.79
C ILE A 221 4.89 4.31 -20.40
N ALA A 222 5.64 3.73 -19.47
CA ALA A 222 5.15 3.48 -18.11
C ALA A 222 4.88 4.77 -17.33
N VAL A 223 5.81 5.73 -17.34
CA VAL A 223 5.65 7.04 -16.67
C VAL A 223 4.57 7.89 -17.33
N SER A 224 4.33 7.73 -18.64
CA SER A 224 3.24 8.44 -19.35
C SER A 224 1.87 8.23 -18.71
N LYS A 225 1.66 7.11 -17.99
CA LYS A 225 0.40 6.77 -17.34
C LYS A 225 -0.02 7.76 -16.26
N PHE A 226 0.94 8.44 -15.62
CA PHE A 226 0.68 9.46 -14.59
C PHE A 226 1.40 10.78 -14.87
N ARG A 227 1.83 11.00 -16.13
CA ARG A 227 2.51 12.25 -16.54
C ARG A 227 1.64 13.49 -16.31
N ASN A 228 0.36 13.42 -16.65
CA ASN A 228 -0.56 14.55 -16.46
C ASN A 228 -0.68 14.94 -14.97
N GLU A 229 -0.56 13.97 -14.06
CA GLU A 229 -0.53 14.26 -12.62
C GLU A 229 0.75 14.99 -12.24
N LEU A 230 1.91 14.52 -12.71
CA LEU A 230 3.19 15.19 -12.47
C LEU A 230 3.18 16.64 -12.99
N ASP A 231 2.68 16.85 -14.21
CA ASP A 231 2.58 18.19 -14.82
C ASP A 231 1.64 19.09 -14.01
N SER A 232 0.49 18.57 -13.59
CA SER A 232 -0.46 19.28 -12.71
C SER A 232 0.18 19.66 -11.36
N LEU A 233 0.89 18.73 -10.72
CA LEU A 233 1.55 18.94 -9.43
C LEU A 233 2.68 19.98 -9.53
N LYS A 234 3.45 19.96 -10.63
CA LYS A 234 4.55 20.91 -10.87
C LYS A 234 4.05 22.32 -11.15
N ASN A 235 2.99 22.46 -11.95
CA ASN A 235 2.55 23.75 -12.46
C ASN A 235 1.53 24.44 -11.53
N ILE A 236 0.60 23.67 -10.95
CA ILE A 236 -0.52 24.19 -10.14
C ILE A 236 -0.27 23.94 -8.66
N GLY A 237 0.44 22.85 -8.32
CA GLY A 237 0.54 22.35 -6.94
C GLY A 237 -0.50 21.27 -6.65
N PHE A 238 -0.70 20.99 -5.37
CA PHE A 238 -1.67 20.02 -4.87
C PHE A 238 -2.69 20.70 -3.97
N ILE A 239 -3.99 20.44 -4.16
CA ILE A 239 -5.05 20.93 -3.29
C ILE A 239 -5.54 19.76 -2.45
N ASP A 240 -5.45 19.88 -1.13
CA ASP A 240 -5.88 18.83 -0.22
C ASP A 240 -7.39 18.91 0.12
N GLN A 241 -7.85 17.98 0.97
CA GLN A 241 -9.25 17.89 1.39
C GLN A 241 -9.74 19.10 2.19
N ASP A 242 -8.83 19.90 2.77
CA ASP A 242 -9.14 21.11 3.52
C ASP A 242 -9.09 22.36 2.60
N ASN A 243 -9.01 22.18 1.28
CA ASN A 243 -8.79 23.21 0.26
C ASN A 243 -7.50 24.02 0.47
N ILE A 244 -6.48 23.44 1.09
CA ILE A 244 -5.16 24.06 1.23
C ILE A 244 -4.34 23.73 -0.02
N THR A 245 -3.80 24.78 -0.64
CA THR A 245 -2.90 24.64 -1.79
C THR A 245 -1.46 24.48 -1.35
N TRP A 246 -0.85 23.37 -1.75
CA TRP A 246 0.53 22.99 -1.49
C TRP A 246 1.38 23.17 -2.74
N ASN A 247 2.47 23.92 -2.61
CA ASN A 247 3.50 23.95 -3.66
C ASN A 247 4.32 22.65 -3.60
N VAL A 248 4.50 22.00 -4.75
CA VAL A 248 5.20 20.71 -4.85
C VAL A 248 6.52 20.90 -5.59
N LYS A 249 7.62 20.49 -4.94
CA LYS A 249 8.98 20.52 -5.51
C LYS A 249 9.46 19.10 -5.77
N PHE A 250 9.92 18.86 -6.99
CA PHE A 250 10.42 17.55 -7.41
C PHE A 250 11.94 17.46 -7.31
N TYR A 251 12.40 16.32 -6.82
CA TYR A 251 13.79 15.93 -6.75
C TYR A 251 13.91 14.55 -7.40
N PHE A 252 14.99 14.30 -8.12
CA PHE A 252 15.24 13.01 -8.76
C PHE A 252 16.56 12.45 -8.27
N SER A 253 16.58 11.14 -8.02
CA SER A 253 17.78 10.41 -7.60
C SER A 253 17.79 9.02 -8.20
N GLY A 254 18.97 8.50 -8.46
CA GLY A 254 19.18 7.13 -8.91
C GLY A 254 20.65 6.95 -9.23
N ASP A 255 21.02 5.74 -9.64
CA ASP A 255 22.34 5.54 -10.21
C ASP A 255 22.51 6.39 -11.50
N TRP A 256 23.75 6.58 -11.93
CA TRP A 256 24.05 7.44 -13.08
C TRP A 256 23.39 6.92 -14.37
N LYS A 257 23.17 5.61 -14.47
CA LYS A 257 22.58 4.92 -15.62
C LYS A 257 21.08 5.22 -15.71
N PHE A 258 20.34 5.06 -14.61
CA PHE A 258 18.94 5.39 -14.47
C PHE A 258 18.73 6.90 -14.66
N MET A 259 19.60 7.74 -14.09
CA MET A 259 19.55 9.19 -14.33
C MET A 259 19.81 9.57 -15.78
N ALA A 260 20.73 8.88 -16.48
CA ALA A 260 20.91 9.05 -17.91
C ALA A 260 19.66 8.67 -18.70
N LEU A 261 18.99 7.58 -18.32
CA LEU A 261 17.70 7.18 -18.91
C LEU A 261 16.60 8.23 -18.65
N VAL A 262 16.40 8.69 -17.41
CA VAL A 262 15.39 9.71 -17.09
C VAL A 262 15.69 11.05 -17.78
N LYS A 263 16.94 11.36 -18.09
CA LYS A 263 17.30 12.55 -18.88
C LYS A 263 17.24 12.33 -20.40
N GLY A 264 16.90 11.11 -20.83
CA GLY A 264 16.95 10.68 -22.23
C GLY A 264 18.32 10.87 -22.86
N ILE A 265 19.37 10.69 -22.08
CA ILE A 265 20.75 10.59 -22.54
C ILE A 265 20.94 9.16 -23.02
N LYS A 266 20.47 8.87 -24.24
CA LYS A 266 21.09 7.79 -25.01
C LYS A 266 22.45 8.30 -25.46
N SER A 267 23.42 7.40 -25.61
CA SER A 267 24.68 7.66 -26.34
C SER A 267 24.39 8.12 -27.78
N GLY A 268 23.96 9.38 -27.96
CA GLY A 268 23.76 10.03 -29.27
C GLY A 268 22.52 10.92 -29.48
N LYS A 269 21.46 10.95 -28.64
CA LYS A 269 20.30 11.86 -28.87
C LYS A 269 19.62 12.27 -27.56
N PHE A 270 19.46 13.58 -27.34
CA PHE A 270 18.84 14.19 -26.16
C PHE A 270 17.31 14.29 -26.31
N LYS A 271 16.55 13.71 -25.36
CA LYS A 271 15.14 14.08 -25.14
C LYS A 271 14.81 13.96 -23.65
N ILE A 272 14.72 15.11 -22.96
CA ILE A 272 14.53 15.17 -21.51
C ILE A 272 13.03 14.95 -21.18
N PHE A 273 12.75 14.24 -20.09
CA PHE A 273 11.41 13.97 -19.55
C PHE A 273 10.74 15.16 -18.81
N LEU A 274 11.31 16.37 -18.84
CA LEU A 274 10.88 17.51 -18.02
C LEU A 274 10.17 18.62 -18.79
#